data_AF-C8ZE66-F1
#
_entry.id   AF-C8ZE66-F1
#
_cell.length_a   1.000
_cell.length_b   1.000
_cell.length_c   1.000
_cell.angle_alpha   90.00
_cell.angle_beta   90.00
_cell.angle_gamma   90.00
#
_symmetry.space_group_name_H-M   'P 1'
#
loop_
_entity.id
_entity.type
_entity.pdbx_description
1 polymer ?
#
loop_
_entity_poly.entity_id
_entity_poly.type
_entity_poly.pdbx_seq_one_letter_code
_entity_poly.pdbx_strand_id
1 'polypeptide(L)'
;VDCVANQNTLQQVYKCAADKQDATVVELTNLTEENVKKENRRQNVTIDRTRLYSIGGHEVPFGGITFPADPEARRAATEFVKFINPKISDGQIHHIPARVYKNGLYDVPRILEDIKIGKNSGEKLVAVLN
;
A
#
# COMPACT_ATOMS: atom_id res chain seq x y z
N VAL A 1 -0.35 -4.32 13.20
CA VAL A 1 -1.17 -3.87 12.06
C VAL A 1 -1.41 -5.08 11.20
N ASP A 2 -2.65 -5.51 11.07
CA ASP A 2 -3.02 -6.67 10.27
C ASP A 2 -3.89 -6.18 9.11
N CYS A 3 -3.52 -6.53 7.89
CA CYS A 3 -4.11 -5.98 6.68
C CYS A 3 -5.14 -6.96 6.13
N VAL A 4 -6.39 -6.51 6.03
CA VAL A 4 -7.48 -7.30 5.45
C VAL A 4 -7.81 -6.82 4.04
N ALA A 5 -8.25 -7.73 3.18
CA ALA A 5 -8.53 -7.44 1.77
C ALA A 5 -9.83 -8.07 1.26
N ASN A 6 -10.60 -8.73 2.13
CA ASN A 6 -11.92 -9.27 1.80
C ASN A 6 -12.77 -9.45 3.05
N GLN A 7 -14.07 -9.68 2.85
CA GLN A 7 -15.05 -9.74 3.94
C GLN A 7 -14.77 -10.86 4.95
N ASN A 8 -14.25 -12.00 4.51
CA ASN A 8 -13.92 -13.13 5.40
C ASN A 8 -12.74 -12.77 6.31
N THR A 9 -11.66 -12.25 5.74
CA THR A 9 -10.48 -11.82 6.49
C THR A 9 -10.81 -10.66 7.45
N LEU A 10 -11.70 -9.75 7.04
CA LEU A 10 -12.20 -8.70 7.91
C LEU A 10 -12.87 -9.28 9.16
N GLN A 11 -13.77 -10.28 9.03
CA GLN A 11 -14.39 -10.90 10.23
C GLN A 11 -13.35 -11.55 11.15
N GLN A 12 -12.36 -12.24 10.57
CA GLN A 12 -11.36 -12.96 11.34
C GLN A 12 -10.47 -11.99 12.13
N VAL A 13 -9.91 -10.98 11.47
CA VAL A 13 -9.04 -9.99 12.11
C VAL A 13 -9.82 -9.15 13.11
N TYR A 14 -11.07 -8.77 12.81
CA TYR A 14 -11.91 -8.03 13.76
C TYR A 14 -12.13 -8.81 15.06
N LYS A 15 -12.26 -10.14 15.00
CA LYS A 15 -12.36 -11.01 16.20
C LYS A 15 -11.04 -11.12 16.97
N CYS A 16 -9.90 -11.03 16.28
CA CYS A 16 -8.59 -11.07 16.91
C CYS A 16 -8.17 -9.74 17.54
N ALA A 17 -8.86 -8.63 17.24
CA ALA A 17 -8.59 -7.34 17.86
C ALA A 17 -8.80 -7.41 19.39
N ALA A 18 -8.00 -6.64 20.14
CA ALA A 18 -7.99 -6.68 21.59
C ALA A 18 -9.38 -6.42 22.20
N ASP A 19 -9.75 -7.18 23.24
CA ASP A 19 -11.10 -7.08 23.82
C ASP A 19 -11.34 -5.83 24.67
N LYS A 20 -10.28 -5.32 25.30
CA LYS A 20 -10.37 -4.25 26.32
C LYS A 20 -9.59 -2.99 25.96
N GLN A 21 -8.81 -3.03 24.89
CA GLN A 21 -7.99 -1.92 24.44
C GLN A 21 -8.52 -1.44 23.10
N ASP A 22 -8.36 -0.15 22.83
CA ASP A 22 -8.68 0.38 21.51
C ASP A 22 -7.77 -0.28 20.47
N ALA A 23 -8.37 -0.73 19.38
CA ALA A 23 -7.68 -1.43 18.31
C ALA A 23 -8.09 -0.87 16.95
N THR A 24 -7.10 -0.74 16.06
CA THR A 24 -7.31 -0.32 14.67
C THR A 24 -7.05 -1.50 13.75
N VAL A 25 -8.08 -1.89 12.99
CA VAL A 25 -7.95 -2.83 11.87
C VAL A 25 -7.70 -2.02 10.60
N VAL A 26 -6.63 -2.34 9.88
CA VAL A 26 -6.30 -1.65 8.62
C VAL A 26 -6.84 -2.44 7.44
N GLU A 27 -7.71 -1.79 6.66
CA GLU A 27 -8.45 -2.39 5.56
C GLU A 27 -7.92 -1.82 4.23
N LEU A 28 -7.59 -2.70 3.28
CA LEU A 28 -6.91 -2.33 2.03
C LEU A 28 -7.87 -2.06 0.85
N THR A 29 -9.16 -2.32 1.02
CA THR A 29 -10.19 -2.18 -0.02
C THR A 29 -11.16 -1.04 0.32
N ASN A 30 -12.46 -1.33 0.34
CA ASN A 30 -13.53 -0.38 0.66
C ASN A 30 -14.47 -0.90 1.75
N LEU A 31 -14.07 -1.93 2.50
CA LEU A 31 -14.92 -2.49 3.53
C LEU A 31 -14.95 -1.55 4.75
N THR A 32 -16.10 -1.53 5.42
CA THR A 32 -16.35 -0.71 6.60
C THR A 32 -16.91 -1.58 7.72
N GLU A 33 -17.20 -0.96 8.87
CA GLU A 33 -17.89 -1.63 9.96
C GLU A 33 -19.23 -2.23 9.54
N GLU A 34 -19.88 -1.67 8.51
CA GLU A 34 -21.13 -2.20 7.95
C GLU A 34 -20.96 -3.61 7.38
N ASN A 35 -19.75 -3.95 6.92
CA ASN A 35 -19.43 -5.28 6.41
C ASN A 35 -19.09 -6.28 7.52
N VAL A 36 -18.90 -5.83 8.77
CA VAL A 36 -18.73 -6.68 9.95
C VAL A 36 -20.10 -7.22 10.38
N LYS A 37 -20.17 -8.52 10.67
CA LYS A 37 -21.41 -9.13 11.19
C LYS A 37 -21.79 -8.47 12.51
N LYS A 38 -23.08 -8.13 12.69
CA LYS A 38 -23.56 -7.30 13.81
C LYS A 38 -23.13 -7.86 15.17
N GLU A 39 -23.19 -9.18 15.32
CA GLU A 39 -22.79 -9.89 16.55
C GLU A 39 -21.31 -9.76 16.91
N ASN A 40 -20.46 -9.37 15.96
CA ASN A 40 -19.03 -9.19 16.19
C ASN A 40 -18.63 -7.72 16.35
N ARG A 41 -19.52 -6.74 16.10
CA ARG A 41 -19.18 -5.31 16.15
C ARG A 41 -18.92 -4.85 17.58
N ARG A 42 -17.87 -4.07 17.76
CA ARG A 42 -17.40 -3.58 19.07
C ARG A 42 -17.00 -2.12 18.97
N GLN A 43 -17.33 -1.34 20.00
CA GLN A 43 -17.06 0.10 20.03
C GLN A 43 -15.56 0.43 20.16
N ASN A 44 -14.75 -0.49 20.71
CA ASN A 44 -13.31 -0.30 20.87
C ASN A 44 -12.50 -0.67 19.62
N VAL A 45 -13.14 -1.06 18.52
CA VAL A 45 -12.45 -1.47 17.29
C VAL A 45 -12.84 -0.55 16.14
N THR A 46 -11.87 0.25 15.70
CA THR A 46 -12.01 1.13 14.54
C THR A 46 -11.47 0.41 13.29
N ILE A 47 -12.18 0.54 12.17
CA ILE A 47 -11.65 0.14 10.86
C ILE A 47 -11.12 1.38 10.19
N ASP A 48 -9.81 1.43 10.00
CA ASP A 48 -9.15 2.49 9.24
C ASP A 48 -8.77 1.98 7.85
N ARG A 49 -8.76 2.90 6.88
CA ARG A 49 -8.50 2.60 5.47
C ARG A 49 -7.32 3.42 5.01
N THR A 50 -6.21 2.75 4.75
CA THR A 50 -5.05 3.41 4.13
C THR A 50 -5.17 3.27 2.62
N ARG A 51 -5.40 4.39 1.94
CA ARG A 51 -5.48 4.42 0.47
C ARG A 51 -4.14 4.84 -0.09
N LEU A 52 -3.42 3.89 -0.72
CA LEU A 52 -2.15 4.18 -1.39
C LEU A 52 -2.25 5.39 -2.34
N TYR A 53 -3.36 5.50 -3.05
CA TYR A 53 -3.57 6.57 -4.02
C TYR A 53 -3.71 7.97 -3.41
N SER A 54 -4.08 8.07 -2.12
CA SER A 54 -4.21 9.34 -1.41
C SER A 54 -2.89 10.10 -1.28
N ILE A 55 -1.74 9.42 -1.42
CA ILE A 55 -0.41 10.07 -1.36
C ILE A 55 -0.23 11.14 -2.45
N GLY A 56 -1.01 11.08 -3.54
CA GLY A 56 -1.00 12.09 -4.59
C GLY A 56 -1.60 13.44 -4.14
N GLY A 57 -2.40 13.45 -3.07
CA GLY A 57 -3.06 14.66 -2.55
C GLY A 57 -4.05 15.33 -3.51
N HIS A 58 -4.56 14.57 -4.48
CA HIS A 58 -5.60 14.98 -5.41
C HIS A 58 -6.67 13.89 -5.48
N GLU A 59 -7.82 14.21 -6.06
CA GLU A 59 -8.86 13.21 -6.27
C GLU A 59 -8.39 12.13 -7.24
N VAL A 60 -8.71 10.87 -6.94
CA VAL A 60 -8.31 9.72 -7.76
C VAL A 60 -9.55 8.97 -8.23
N PRO A 61 -9.87 9.02 -9.54
CA PRO A 61 -10.88 8.15 -10.13
C PRO A 61 -10.41 6.69 -10.07
N PHE A 62 -11.22 5.79 -9.50
CA PHE A 62 -10.91 4.38 -9.37
C PHE A 62 -12.14 3.52 -9.71
N GLY A 63 -12.29 3.16 -10.98
CA GLY A 63 -13.48 2.46 -11.46
C GLY A 63 -14.74 3.31 -11.24
N GLY A 64 -15.74 2.77 -10.53
CA GLY A 64 -17.00 3.46 -10.24
C GLY A 64 -16.98 4.38 -9.01
N ILE A 65 -15.83 4.54 -8.36
CA ILE A 65 -15.68 5.40 -7.17
C ILE A 65 -14.60 6.45 -7.42
N THR A 66 -14.76 7.62 -6.79
CA THR A 66 -13.73 8.67 -6.76
C THR A 66 -13.23 8.80 -5.34
N PHE A 67 -11.94 8.59 -5.12
CA PHE A 67 -11.33 8.87 -3.84
C PHE A 67 -11.12 10.39 -3.72
N PRO A 68 -11.53 11.02 -2.60
CA PRO A 68 -11.32 12.44 -2.40
C PRO A 68 -9.83 12.74 -2.23
N ALA A 69 -9.46 13.99 -2.49
CA ALA A 69 -8.11 14.47 -2.22
C ALA A 69 -7.79 14.39 -0.72
N ASP A 70 -6.55 14.00 -0.41
CA ASP A 70 -6.04 13.92 0.96
C ASP A 70 -4.69 14.65 1.07
N PRO A 71 -4.72 15.97 1.36
CA PRO A 71 -3.50 16.77 1.49
C PRO A 71 -2.59 16.31 2.64
N GLU A 72 -3.17 15.73 3.69
CA GLU A 72 -2.42 15.23 4.84
C GLU A 72 -1.62 13.98 4.48
N ALA A 73 -2.24 13.01 3.80
CA ALA A 73 -1.53 11.84 3.29
C ALA A 73 -0.36 12.23 2.36
N ARG A 74 -0.56 13.22 1.48
CA ARG A 74 0.52 13.74 0.63
C ARG A 74 1.68 14.34 1.43
N ARG A 75 1.38 15.13 2.46
CA ARG A 75 2.38 15.72 3.34
C ARG A 75 3.17 14.64 4.07
N ALA A 76 2.48 13.70 4.71
CA ALA A 76 3.09 12.59 5.42
C ALA A 76 3.97 11.72 4.51
N ALA A 77 3.51 11.42 3.29
CA ALA A 77 4.29 10.68 2.31
C ALA A 77 5.57 11.44 1.88
N THR A 78 5.47 12.76 1.68
CA THR A 78 6.62 13.61 1.34
C THR A 78 7.66 13.62 2.46
N GLU A 79 7.21 13.73 3.72
CA GLU A 79 8.07 13.68 4.90
C GLU A 79 8.73 12.30 5.05
N PHE A 80 7.96 11.22 4.84
CA PHE A 80 8.47 9.86 4.89
C PHE A 80 9.55 9.60 3.83
N VAL A 81 9.35 10.04 2.59
CA VAL A 81 10.35 9.89 1.51
C VAL A 81 11.67 10.58 1.88
N LYS A 82 11.61 11.80 2.44
CA LYS A 82 12.79 12.52 2.94
C LYS A 82 13.48 11.77 4.07
N PHE A 83 12.71 11.13 4.95
CA PHE A 83 13.23 10.36 6.08
C PHE A 83 13.87 9.03 5.67
N ILE A 84 13.28 8.33 4.68
CA ILE A 84 13.64 6.95 4.32
C ILE A 84 14.73 6.86 3.25
N ASN A 85 14.76 7.77 2.27
CA ASN A 85 15.72 7.71 1.16
C ASN A 85 17.19 7.70 1.63
N PRO A 86 17.62 8.51 2.62
CA PRO A 86 18.98 8.43 3.14
C PRO A 86 19.31 7.05 3.72
N LYS A 87 18.36 6.43 4.45
CA LYS A 87 18.52 5.10 5.08
C LYS A 87 18.58 3.95 4.08
N ILE A 88 17.97 4.15 2.91
CA ILE A 88 18.10 3.21 1.81
C ILE A 88 19.48 3.37 1.16
N SER A 89 19.88 4.62 0.91
CA SER A 89 21.12 4.95 0.19
C SER A 89 22.38 4.59 0.97
N ASP A 90 22.34 4.68 2.30
CA ASP A 90 23.45 4.31 3.18
C ASP A 90 23.45 2.82 3.59
N GLY A 91 22.47 2.04 3.10
CA GLY A 91 22.36 0.61 3.36
C GLY A 91 21.78 0.24 4.73
N GLN A 92 21.30 1.19 5.54
CA GLN A 92 20.62 0.88 6.81
C GLN A 92 19.33 0.07 6.60
N ILE A 93 18.70 0.21 5.43
CA ILE A 93 17.53 -0.57 5.02
C ILE A 93 17.92 -1.43 3.81
N HIS A 94 17.98 -2.74 4.02
CA HIS A 94 18.18 -3.69 2.94
C HIS A 94 16.87 -3.91 2.19
N HIS A 95 16.84 -3.52 0.92
CA HIS A 95 15.75 -3.81 0.00
C HIS A 95 16.24 -4.71 -1.15
N ILE A 96 15.30 -5.34 -1.84
CA ILE A 96 15.59 -6.08 -3.08
C ILE A 96 16.27 -5.11 -4.05
N PRO A 97 17.49 -5.40 -4.56
CA PRO A 97 18.19 -4.51 -5.49
C PRO A 97 17.31 -4.15 -6.69
N ALA A 98 17.40 -2.90 -7.13
CA ALA A 98 16.61 -2.40 -8.25
C ALA A 98 17.53 -2.10 -9.45
N ARG A 99 17.22 -2.70 -10.61
CA ARG A 99 17.86 -2.37 -11.88
C ARG A 99 16.98 -1.38 -12.63
N VAL A 100 17.48 -0.16 -12.80
CA VAL A 100 16.74 0.94 -13.44
C VAL A 100 17.07 1.02 -14.94
N TYR A 101 16.04 0.93 -15.76
CA TYR A 101 16.06 1.07 -17.22
C TYR A 101 15.77 2.54 -17.58
N LYS A 102 16.66 3.13 -18.38
CA LYS A 102 16.75 4.60 -18.54
C LYS A 102 15.86 5.16 -19.64
N ASN A 103 15.35 4.34 -20.56
CA ASN A 103 14.52 4.79 -21.68
C ASN A 103 13.01 4.74 -21.34
N GLY A 104 12.67 4.63 -20.05
CA GLY A 104 11.29 4.58 -19.58
C GLY A 104 10.46 3.49 -20.25
N LEU A 105 9.29 3.87 -20.78
CA LEU A 105 8.35 2.90 -21.38
C LEU A 105 8.92 2.16 -22.59
N TYR A 106 9.91 2.72 -23.29
CA TYR A 106 10.56 2.05 -24.42
C TYR A 106 11.36 0.80 -24.01
N ASP A 107 11.78 0.72 -22.75
CA ASP A 107 12.50 -0.45 -22.24
C ASP A 107 11.54 -1.57 -21.78
N VAL A 108 10.21 -1.36 -21.77
CA VAL A 108 9.23 -2.37 -21.32
C VAL A 108 9.36 -3.71 -22.08
N PRO A 109 9.46 -3.75 -23.42
CA PRO A 109 9.65 -5.02 -24.13
C PRO A 109 10.90 -5.77 -23.66
N ARG A 110 12.00 -5.04 -23.40
CA ARG A 110 13.25 -5.62 -22.90
C ARG A 110 13.11 -6.11 -21.46
N ILE A 111 12.44 -5.36 -20.59
CA ILE A 111 12.15 -5.75 -19.21
C ILE A 111 11.37 -7.07 -19.20
N LEU A 112 10.34 -7.19 -20.04
CA LEU A 112 9.53 -8.40 -20.15
C LEU A 112 10.36 -9.59 -20.65
N GLU A 113 11.24 -9.38 -21.63
CA GLU A 113 12.14 -10.43 -22.10
C GLU A 113 13.13 -10.84 -21.00
N ASP A 114 13.73 -9.88 -20.28
CA ASP A 114 14.65 -10.15 -19.18
C ASP A 114 13.96 -10.94 -18.04
N ILE A 115 12.67 -10.69 -17.76
CA ILE A 115 11.87 -11.52 -16.84
C ILE A 115 11.70 -12.94 -17.40
N LYS A 116 11.31 -13.07 -18.67
CA LYS A 116 11.05 -14.35 -19.33
C LYS A 116 12.27 -15.27 -19.32
N ILE A 117 13.47 -14.72 -19.51
CA ILE A 117 14.72 -15.48 -19.50
C ILE A 117 15.43 -15.52 -18.14
N GLY A 118 14.78 -15.04 -17.07
CA GLY A 118 15.30 -15.12 -15.70
C GLY A 118 16.46 -14.17 -15.37
N LYS A 119 16.68 -13.12 -16.16
CA LYS A 119 17.72 -12.10 -15.93
C LYS A 119 17.40 -11.14 -14.76
N ASN A 120 16.22 -11.26 -14.17
CA ASN A 120 15.78 -10.52 -12.99
C ASN A 120 16.19 -11.19 -11.66
N SER A 121 17.12 -12.16 -11.67
CA SER A 121 17.48 -12.98 -10.50
C SER A 121 17.74 -12.16 -9.23
N GLY A 122 16.73 -12.13 -8.34
CA GLY A 122 16.78 -11.37 -7.09
C GLY A 122 16.74 -9.84 -7.25
N GLU A 123 16.44 -9.31 -8.44
CA GLU A 123 16.39 -7.88 -8.72
C GLU A 123 15.01 -7.43 -9.18
N LYS A 124 14.59 -6.26 -8.72
CA LYS A 124 13.43 -5.55 -9.25
C LYS A 124 13.84 -4.79 -10.51
N LEU A 125 13.23 -5.11 -11.65
CA LEU A 125 13.42 -4.34 -12.88
C LEU A 125 12.47 -3.13 -12.88
N VAL A 126 13.00 -1.93 -13.05
CA VAL A 126 12.25 -0.66 -12.92
C VAL A 126 12.43 0.19 -14.17
N ALA A 127 11.34 0.66 -14.76
CA ALA A 127 11.34 1.73 -15.77
C ALA A 127 11.02 3.07 -15.09
N VAL A 128 11.76 4.13 -15.46
CA VAL A 128 11.49 5.50 -15.01
C VAL A 128 10.66 6.26 -16.04
N LEU A 129 9.55 6.87 -15.61
CA LEU A 129 8.84 7.86 -16.40
C LEU A 129 9.60 9.19 -16.24
N ASN A 130 10.27 9.63 -17.32
CA ASN A 130 10.86 10.97 -17.38
C ASN A 130 9.83 12.00 -17.80
#